data_AF-A0A8H8QTZ0-F1
#
_entry.id   AF-A0A8H8QTZ0-F1
#
_cell.length_a   1.000
_cell.length_b   1.000
_cell.length_c   1.000
_cell.angle_alpha   90.00
_cell.angle_beta   90.00
_cell.angle_gamma   90.00
#
_symmetry.space_group_name_H-M   'P 1'
#
loop_
_entity.id
_entity.type
_entity.pdbx_description
1 polymer ?
#
loop_
_entity_poly.entity_id
_entity_poly.type
_entity_poly.pdbx_seq_one_letter_code
_entity_poly.pdbx_strand_id
1 'polypeptide(L)' 'MNYLSCIKKVKGTNEAQCRNIAKTYLSCRMDRNLMAKDEFKNLGFGEEKPASAAKKDEGAGDGKKNELRW' A
#
# COMPACT_ATOMS: atom_id res chain seq x y z
N MET A 1 -13.62 4.77 10.71
CA MET A 1 -12.91 5.54 9.66
C MET A 1 -11.49 5.99 10.07
N ASN A 2 -10.80 5.29 10.98
CA ASN A 2 -9.64 5.85 11.68
C ASN A 2 -8.42 6.11 10.77
N TYR A 3 -8.16 5.27 9.78
CA TYR A 3 -7.03 5.46 8.86
C TYR A 3 -7.18 6.74 8.02
N LEU A 4 -8.35 6.94 7.39
CA LEU A 4 -8.61 8.10 6.54
C LEU A 4 -8.53 9.41 7.35
N SER A 5 -9.03 9.39 8.59
CA SER A 5 -8.89 10.53 9.50
C SER A 5 -7.43 10.76 9.90
N CYS A 6 -6.66 9.70 10.14
CA CYS A 6 -5.24 9.80 10.47
C CYS A 6 -4.45 10.42 9.31
N ILE A 7 -4.53 9.85 8.11
CA ILE A 7 -3.79 10.32 6.94
C ILE A 7 -4.12 11.79 6.61
N LYS A 8 -5.37 12.20 6.80
CA LYS A 8 -5.80 13.59 6.58
C LYS A 8 -5.15 14.55 7.57
N LYS A 9 -4.95 14.14 8.83
CA LYS A 9 -4.27 14.95 9.86
C LYS A 9 -2.78 15.12 9.56
N VAL A 10 -2.12 14.07 9.10
CA VAL A 10 -0.69 14.09 8.73
C VAL A 10 -0.46 14.52 7.27
N LYS A 11 -1.42 15.22 6.65
CA LYS A 11 -1.33 15.79 5.30
C LYS A 11 -0.97 14.77 4.20
N GLY A 12 -1.45 13.54 4.34
CA GLY A 12 -1.21 12.47 3.36
C GLY A 12 0.09 11.68 3.58
N THR A 13 0.89 12.05 4.58
CA THR A 13 2.14 11.33 4.90
C THR A 13 1.82 10.01 5.59
N ASN A 14 2.47 8.92 5.20
CA ASN A 14 2.33 7.63 5.89
C ASN A 14 3.22 7.60 7.13
N GLU A 15 2.87 8.39 8.15
CA GLU A 15 3.60 8.40 9.41
C GLU A 15 3.37 7.13 10.24
N ALA A 16 4.32 6.81 11.12
CA ALA A 16 4.28 5.63 11.98
C ALA A 16 2.96 5.50 12.75
N GLN A 17 2.40 6.62 13.22
CA GLN A 17 1.10 6.69 13.90
C GLN A 17 -0.08 6.18 13.04
N CYS A 18 -0.02 6.38 11.72
CA CYS A 18 -1.05 5.91 10.79
C CYS A 18 -0.76 4.52 10.22
N ARG A 19 0.50 4.07 10.25
CA ARG A 19 0.96 2.82 9.61
C ARG A 19 0.25 1.58 10.17
N ASN A 20 0.11 1.47 11.50
CA ASN A 20 -0.62 0.35 12.10
C ASN A 20 -2.11 0.33 11.72
N ILE A 21 -2.72 1.51 11.62
CA ILE A 21 -4.14 1.67 11.24
C ILE A 21 -4.33 1.39 9.74
N ALA A 22 -3.33 1.74 8.93
CA ALA A 22 -3.30 1.48 7.50
C ALA A 22 -3.32 -0.03 7.22
N LYS A 23 -2.54 -0.82 7.97
CA LYS A 23 -2.49 -2.28 7.81
C LYS A 23 -3.88 -2.90 7.94
N THR A 24 -4.59 -2.60 9.03
CA THR A 24 -5.96 -3.08 9.26
C THR A 24 -6.95 -2.59 8.20
N TYR A 25 -6.81 -1.33 7.77
CA TYR A 25 -7.67 -0.75 6.73
C TYR A 25 -7.49 -1.44 5.37
N LEU A 26 -6.24 -1.70 4.96
CA LEU A 26 -5.95 -2.41 3.72
C LEU A 26 -6.40 -3.88 3.79
N SER A 27 -6.20 -4.58 4.91
CA SER A 27 -6.76 -5.94 5.12
C SER A 27 -8.26 -5.96 4.83
N CYS A 28 -9.02 -5.07 5.46
CA CYS A 28 -10.47 -5.00 5.31
C CYS A 28 -10.90 -4.74 3.86
N ARG A 29 -10.18 -3.89 3.11
CA ARG A 29 -10.48 -3.65 1.70
C ARG A 29 -10.22 -4.88 0.84
N MET A 30 -9.13 -5.60 1.09
CA MET A 30 -8.81 -6.85 0.40
C MET A 30 -9.83 -7.94 0.71
N ASP A 31 -10.26 -8.08 1.97
CA ASP A 31 -11.24 -9.08 2.40
C ASP A 31 -12.63 -8.83 1.80
N ARG A 32 -12.96 -7.56 1.56
CA ARG A 32 -14.22 -7.14 0.96
C ARG A 32 -14.18 -7.04 -0.56
N ASN A 33 -13.10 -7.48 -1.20
CA ASN A 33 -12.90 -7.40 -2.65
C ASN A 33 -13.02 -5.95 -3.19
N LEU A 34 -12.66 -4.96 -2.37
CA LEU A 34 -12.60 -3.53 -2.74
C LEU A 34 -11.20 -3.11 -3.22
N MET A 35 -10.28 -4.07 -3.26
CA MET A 35 -8.89 -3.95 -3.72
C MET A 35 -8.37 -5.36 -4.07
N ALA A 36 -7.43 -5.45 -5.00
CA ALA A 36 -6.71 -6.70 -5.25
C ALA A 36 -5.96 -7.14 -3.99
N LYS A 37 -5.92 -8.46 -3.74
CA LYS A 37 -5.12 -9.03 -2.65
C LYS A 37 -3.64 -8.96 -2.99
N ASP A 38 -2.86 -8.44 -2.06
CA ASP A 38 -1.41 -8.37 -2.16
C ASP A 38 -0.79 -8.58 -0.77
N GLU A 39 0.49 -8.91 -0.73
CA GLU A 39 1.23 -9.08 0.51
C GLU A 39 1.64 -7.73 1.10
N PHE A 40 1.51 -7.60 2.42
CA PHE A 40 1.82 -6.37 3.14
C PHE A 40 3.26 -5.86 2.93
N LYS A 41 4.21 -6.75 2.66
CA LYS A 41 5.59 -6.39 2.34
C LYS A 41 5.71 -5.54 1.06
N ASN A 42 4.87 -5.82 0.06
CA ASN A 42 4.83 -5.11 -1.22
C ASN A 42 4.14 -3.74 -1.09
N LEU A 43 3.28 -3.61 -0.07
CA LEU A 43 2.53 -2.39 0.24
C LEU A 43 3.28 -1.45 1.22
N GLY A 44 4.58 -1.68 1.43
CA GLY A 44 5.41 -0.84 2.30
C GLY A 44 5.30 -1.16 3.79
N PHE A 45 4.70 -2.29 4.18
CA PHE A 45 4.64 -2.79 5.56
C PHE A 45 5.68 -3.88 5.85
N GLY A 46 6.77 -3.93 5.07
CA GLY A 46 7.93 -4.76 5.40
C GLY A 46 8.52 -4.37 6.75
N GLU A 47 9.14 -5.34 7.42
CA GLU A 47 9.94 -5.09 8.62
C GLU A 47 11.01 -4.05 8.31
N GLU A 48 11.12 -3.05 9.18
CA GLU A 48 12.17 -2.04 9.13
C GLU A 48 13.50 -2.72 9.47
N LYS A 49 14.12 -3.38 8.48
CA LYS A 49 15.55 -3.64 8.55
C LYS A 49 16.26 -2.28 8.64
N PRO A 50 17.22 -2.11 9.56
CA PRO A 50 17.96 -0.85 9.70
C PRO A 50 18.50 -0.47 8.32
N ALA A 51 18.24 0.78 7.91
CA ALA A 51 18.48 1.31 6.59
C ALA A 51 19.88 0.95 6.05
N SER A 52 19.96 -0.12 5.27
CA SER A 52 21.16 -0.54 4.57
C SER A 52 20.73 -1.42 3.41
N ALA A 53 20.90 -0.88 2.20
CA ALA A 53 20.67 -1.52 0.90
C ALA A 53 19.22 -1.65 0.40
N ALA A 54 18.62 -0.53 -0.02
CA ALA A 54 17.68 -0.56 -1.14
C ALA A 54 18.49 -0.69 -2.45
N LYS A 55 18.89 -1.93 -2.80
CA LYS A 55 19.14 -2.31 -4.19
C LYS A 55 17.82 -2.80 -4.80
N LYS A 56 17.61 -2.39 -6.05
CA LYS A 56 16.44 -2.53 -6.94
C LYS A 56 15.82 -3.94 -6.97
N ASP A 57 14.51 -3.98 -7.22
CA ASP A 57 13.95 -4.93 -8.20
C ASP A 57 12.74 -4.30 -8.92
N GLU A 58 12.79 -4.38 -10.24
CA GLU A 58 11.78 -3.92 -11.20
C GLU A 58 10.88 -5.10 -11.59
N GLY A 59 9.56 -4.88 -11.67
CA GLY A 59 8.59 -5.78 -12.33
C GLY A 59 7.59 -6.43 -11.37
N ALA A 60 6.27 -6.47 -11.61
CA ALA A 60 5.57 -6.48 -12.89
C ALA A 60 4.25 -5.72 -12.77
N GLY A 61 4.08 -4.67 -13.57
CA GLY A 61 2.75 -4.23 -13.98
C GLY A 61 2.29 -5.13 -15.11
N ASP A 62 1.32 -6.02 -14.86
CA ASP A 62 0.46 -6.55 -15.93
C ASP A 62 -0.62 -5.49 -16.22
N GLY A 63 -0.18 -4.37 -16.78
CA GLY A 63 -1.06 -3.49 -17.51
C GLY A 63 -1.28 -4.10 -18.88
N LYS A 64 -2.21 -5.06 -19.01
CA LYS A 64 -2.75 -5.44 -20.31
C LYS A 64 -3.17 -4.15 -20.99
N LYS A 65 -2.44 -3.77 -22.04
CA LYS A 65 -2.79 -2.70 -22.97
C LYS A 65 -4.18 -3.03 -23.52
N ASN A 66 -5.22 -2.49 -22.90
CA ASN A 66 -6.51 -2.38 -23.56
C ASN A 66 -6.31 -1.32 -24.64
N GLU A 67 -6.24 -1.77 -25.89
CA GLU A 67 -6.29 -0.92 -27.06
C GLU A 67 -7.40 0.14 -26.88
N LEU A 68 -7.02 1.41 -26.94
CA LEU A 68 -7.97 2.46 -27.22
C LEU A 68 -8.50 2.24 -28.64
N ARG A 69 -9.66 1.58 -28.72
CA ARG A 69 -10.56 1.68 -29.86
C ARG A 69 -11.70 2.61 -29.47
N TRP A 70 -11.59 3.84 -30.00
CA TRP A 70 -12.57 4.93 -30.05
C TRP A 70 -12.79 5.72 -28.75
#